data_AF-A0A7K3B1U3-F1
#
_entry.id   AF-A0A7K3B1U3-F1
#
_cell.length_a   1.000
_cell.length_b   1.000
_cell.length_c   1.000
_cell.angle_alpha   90.00
_cell.angle_beta   90.00
_cell.angle_gamma   90.00
#
_symmetry.space_group_name_H-M   'P 1'
#
loop_
_entity.id
_entity.type
_entity.pdbx_description
1 polymer ?
#
loop_
_entity_poly.entity_id
_entity_poly.type
_entity_poly.pdbx_seq_one_letter_code
_entity_poly.pdbx_strand_id
1 'polypeptide(L)'
;MEGVDSAAGTQGTRDGDAVWGDTAARGCTAAVVFAAGACLVMLGFLATMDMESGPGLRDNTAPLVVYLCALAALLAAGGVAVAARRSRAARGAALCLAALLAWRMCTVAPALHCWSHNSVGRADDGSYLCYDR
;
A
#
# COMPACT_ATOMS: atom_id res chain seq x y z
N MET A 1 -23.19 26.18 62.88
CA MET A 1 -23.66 27.14 61.87
C MET A 1 -22.41 27.65 61.18
N GLU A 2 -21.98 26.92 60.15
CA GLU A 2 -22.16 27.29 58.72
C GLU A 2 -20.97 28.17 58.28
N GLY A 3 -20.22 27.90 57.23
CA GLY A 3 -20.28 26.85 56.23
C GLY A 3 -18.91 26.74 55.56
N VAL A 4 -18.55 25.50 55.24
CA VAL A 4 -17.44 25.16 54.37
C VAL A 4 -18.05 24.95 52.99
N ASP A 5 -17.78 25.82 52.03
CA ASP A 5 -18.09 25.58 50.62
C ASP A 5 -16.88 26.01 49.78
N SER A 6 -16.05 25.06 49.32
CA SER A 6 -16.22 24.29 48.08
C SER A 6 -16.34 25.15 46.83
N ALA A 7 -15.20 25.39 46.17
CA ALA A 7 -15.12 25.65 44.74
C ALA A 7 -13.73 25.30 44.20
N ALA A 8 -13.33 24.03 44.33
CA ALA A 8 -12.28 23.45 43.49
C ALA A 8 -12.91 23.10 42.14
N GLY A 9 -12.95 24.09 41.24
CA GLY A 9 -13.46 23.95 39.89
C GLY A 9 -12.64 22.95 39.08
N THR A 10 -13.27 21.84 38.75
CA THR A 10 -12.82 20.73 37.91
C THR A 10 -12.55 21.18 36.47
N GLN A 11 -11.32 21.61 36.20
CA GLN A 11 -10.83 21.97 34.85
C GLN A 11 -9.89 20.88 34.29
N GLY A 12 -10.25 19.60 34.46
CA GLY A 12 -9.39 18.46 34.14
C GLY A 12 -9.94 17.45 33.13
N THR A 13 -11.13 17.65 32.57
CA THR A 13 -11.82 16.59 31.80
C THR A 13 -12.05 16.89 30.31
N ARG A 14 -11.78 18.10 29.81
CA ARG A 14 -12.00 18.42 28.37
C ARG A 14 -10.81 18.13 27.45
N ASP A 15 -9.59 18.04 27.98
CA ASP A 15 -8.39 17.82 27.15
C ASP A 15 -8.15 16.32 26.83
N GLY A 16 -8.68 15.41 27.65
CA GLY A 16 -8.52 13.96 27.46
C GLY A 16 -9.28 13.42 26.24
N ASP A 17 -10.48 13.94 26.00
CA ASP A 17 -11.38 13.47 24.93
C ASP A 17 -10.88 13.91 23.54
N ALA A 18 -10.32 15.12 23.45
CA ALA A 18 -9.69 15.60 22.23
C ALA A 18 -8.46 14.78 21.87
N VAL A 19 -7.56 14.51 22.83
CA VAL A 19 -6.34 13.71 22.61
C VAL A 19 -6.66 12.25 22.24
N TRP A 20 -7.72 11.67 22.81
CA TRP A 20 -8.15 10.31 22.48
C TRP A 20 -8.79 10.23 21.10
N GLY A 21 -9.66 11.18 20.73
CA GLY A 21 -10.25 11.26 19.39
C GLY A 21 -9.18 11.41 18.30
N ASP A 22 -8.17 12.22 18.56
CA ASP A 22 -7.08 12.49 17.63
C ASP A 22 -6.09 11.31 17.48
N THR A 23 -6.01 10.45 18.50
CA THR A 23 -5.19 9.23 18.46
C THR A 23 -5.94 8.09 17.77
N ALA A 24 -7.23 7.94 18.04
CA ALA A 24 -8.10 6.96 17.41
C ALA A 24 -8.31 7.25 15.92
N ALA A 25 -8.54 8.52 15.56
CA ALA A 25 -8.67 8.95 14.17
C ALA A 25 -7.42 8.62 13.35
N ARG A 26 -6.22 8.91 13.87
CA ARG A 26 -4.93 8.60 13.21
C ARG A 26 -4.68 7.09 13.04
N GLY A 27 -5.16 6.28 13.99
CA GLY A 27 -5.11 4.81 13.90
C GLY A 27 -5.99 4.27 12.76
N CYS A 28 -7.22 4.79 12.64
CA CYS A 28 -8.11 4.49 11.52
C CYS A 28 -7.52 4.92 10.17
N THR A 29 -6.91 6.11 10.09
CA THR A 29 -6.27 6.58 8.86
C THR A 29 -5.15 5.63 8.43
N ALA A 30 -4.30 5.19 9.36
CA ALA A 30 -3.24 4.24 9.05
C ALA A 30 -3.79 2.89 8.54
N ALA A 31 -4.84 2.36 9.17
CA ALA A 31 -5.47 1.12 8.72
C ALA A 31 -6.03 1.24 7.29
N VAL A 32 -6.71 2.35 6.98
CA VAL A 32 -7.23 2.62 5.62
C VAL A 32 -6.08 2.72 4.61
N VAL A 33 -4.97 3.38 4.96
CA VAL A 33 -3.81 3.51 4.08
C VAL A 33 -3.16 2.16 3.80
N PHE A 34 -3.01 1.31 4.81
CA PHE A 34 -2.47 -0.05 4.63
C PHE A 34 -3.43 -0.94 3.82
N ALA A 35 -4.74 -0.85 4.06
CA ALA A 35 -5.75 -1.58 3.29
C ALA A 35 -5.75 -1.14 1.81
N ALA A 36 -5.70 0.17 1.55
CA ALA A 36 -5.60 0.69 0.19
C ALA A 36 -4.31 0.20 -0.51
N GLY A 37 -3.17 0.22 0.19
CA GLY A 37 -1.92 -0.34 -0.33
C GLY A 37 -2.02 -1.82 -0.69
N ALA A 38 -2.65 -2.63 0.17
CA ALA A 38 -2.87 -4.06 -0.10
C ALA A 38 -3.82 -4.28 -1.29
N CYS A 39 -4.88 -3.48 -1.42
CA CYS A 39 -5.79 -3.54 -2.57
C CYS A 39 -5.07 -3.23 -3.89
N LEU A 40 -4.17 -2.25 -3.91
CA LEU A 40 -3.38 -1.92 -5.11
C LEU A 40 -2.45 -3.08 -5.51
N VAL A 41 -1.84 -3.78 -4.55
CA VAL A 41 -1.02 -4.96 -4.82
C VAL A 41 -1.88 -6.10 -5.40
N MET A 42 -3.07 -6.33 -4.85
CA MET A 42 -4.02 -7.33 -5.38
C MET A 42 -4.49 -6.99 -6.80
N LEU A 43 -4.78 -5.72 -7.07
CA LEU A 43 -5.12 -5.24 -8.42
C LEU A 43 -3.96 -5.42 -9.40
N GLY A 44 -2.72 -5.15 -8.96
CA GLY A 44 -1.52 -5.42 -9.76
C GLY A 44 -1.38 -6.91 -10.10
N PHE A 45 -1.73 -7.80 -9.17
CA PHE A 45 -1.80 -9.25 -9.42
C PHE A 45 -2.86 -9.61 -10.46
N LEU A 46 -4.06 -9.05 -10.32
CA LEU A 46 -5.14 -9.28 -11.26
C LEU A 46 -4.78 -8.83 -12.68
N ALA A 47 -4.12 -7.67 -12.80
CA ALA A 47 -3.66 -7.12 -14.09
C ALA A 47 -2.56 -7.95 -14.78
N THR A 48 -1.84 -8.82 -14.04
CA THR A 48 -0.83 -9.73 -14.61
C THR A 48 -1.34 -11.15 -14.84
N MET A 49 -2.51 -11.52 -14.33
CA MET A 49 -3.11 -12.84 -14.60
C MET A 49 -3.36 -13.05 -16.10
N ASP A 50 -3.67 -11.97 -16.82
CA ASP A 50 -3.82 -12.03 -18.29
C ASP A 50 -2.49 -12.29 -19.02
N MET A 51 -1.34 -11.95 -18.42
CA MET A 51 -0.02 -12.28 -18.98
C MET A 51 0.41 -13.72 -18.70
N GLU A 52 -0.07 -14.31 -17.60
CA GLU A 52 0.33 -15.65 -17.15
C GLU A 52 -0.59 -16.78 -17.66
N SER A 53 -1.74 -16.46 -18.27
CA SER A 53 -2.80 -17.43 -18.59
C SER A 53 -2.62 -18.23 -19.88
N GLY A 54 -1.53 -18.03 -20.64
CA GLY A 54 -1.17 -18.91 -21.76
C GLY A 54 -0.39 -18.22 -22.87
N PRO A 55 0.12 -19.00 -23.86
CA PRO A 55 0.83 -18.48 -25.02
C PRO A 55 -0.11 -17.62 -25.88
N GLY A 56 0.31 -16.38 -26.17
CA GLY A 56 -0.48 -15.44 -26.97
C GLY A 56 0.04 -14.01 -26.91
N LEU A 57 -0.35 -13.19 -27.89
CA LEU A 57 -0.08 -11.76 -27.93
C LEU A 57 -1.01 -11.05 -26.94
N ARG A 58 -0.47 -10.36 -25.93
CA ARG A 58 -1.22 -9.67 -24.89
C ARG A 58 -0.84 -8.19 -24.84
N ASP A 59 -1.76 -7.38 -24.34
CA ASP A 59 -1.48 -5.96 -24.07
C ASP A 59 -0.44 -5.84 -22.96
N ASN A 60 0.48 -4.90 -23.11
CA ASN A 60 1.52 -4.65 -22.13
C ASN A 60 0.94 -3.91 -20.91
N THR A 61 0.49 -4.66 -19.91
CA THR A 61 0.08 -4.14 -18.59
C THR A 61 1.23 -3.91 -17.62
N ALA A 62 2.49 -4.21 -17.99
CA ALA A 62 3.66 -3.99 -17.14
C ALA A 62 3.80 -2.53 -16.65
N PRO A 63 3.64 -1.48 -17.49
CA PRO A 63 3.69 -0.09 -17.01
C PRO A 63 2.59 0.21 -15.99
N LEU A 64 1.37 -0.31 -16.19
CA LEU A 64 0.26 -0.15 -15.27
C LEU A 64 0.56 -0.78 -13.90
N VAL A 65 1.12 -2.00 -13.88
CA VAL A 65 1.53 -2.67 -12.63
C VAL A 65 2.62 -1.88 -11.90
N VAL A 66 3.56 -1.27 -12.63
CA VAL A 66 4.60 -0.42 -12.04
C VAL A 66 4.01 0.85 -11.42
N TYR A 67 3.05 1.51 -12.08
CA TYR A 67 2.34 2.64 -11.47
C TYR A 67 1.58 2.25 -10.20
N LEU A 68 0.89 1.10 -10.21
CA LEU A 68 0.20 0.57 -9.02
C LEU A 68 1.18 0.25 -7.88
N CYS A 69 2.33 -0.34 -8.19
CA CYS A 69 3.38 -0.63 -7.21
C CYS A 69 3.99 0.65 -6.63
N ALA A 70 4.25 1.66 -7.47
CA ALA A 70 4.75 2.96 -7.03
C ALA A 70 3.75 3.65 -6.09
N LEU A 71 2.46 3.66 -6.43
CA LEU A 71 1.42 4.22 -5.58
C LEU A 71 1.31 3.48 -4.25
N ALA A 72 1.35 2.14 -4.28
CA ALA A 72 1.36 1.32 -3.06
C ALA A 72 2.59 1.60 -2.18
N ALA A 73 3.77 1.80 -2.77
CA ALA A 73 4.98 2.19 -2.04
C ALA A 73 4.84 3.56 -1.38
N LEU A 74 4.25 4.55 -2.08
CA LEU A 74 3.98 5.88 -1.51
C LEU A 74 2.99 5.80 -0.34
N LEU A 75 1.92 5.01 -0.47
CA LEU A 75 0.97 4.77 0.61
C LEU A 75 1.63 4.06 1.79
N ALA A 76 2.48 3.06 1.54
CA ALA A 76 3.24 2.39 2.59
C ALA A 76 4.18 3.37 3.32
N ALA A 77 4.90 4.25 2.58
CA ALA A 77 5.75 5.28 3.16
C ALA A 77 4.95 6.28 4.01
N GLY A 78 3.77 6.71 3.53
CA GLY A 78 2.84 7.56 4.28
C GLY A 78 2.33 6.87 5.56
N GLY A 79 1.91 5.61 5.46
CA GLY A 79 1.46 4.81 6.59
C GLY A 79 2.57 4.59 7.63
N VAL A 80 3.81 4.36 7.18
CA VAL A 80 4.98 4.26 8.06
C VAL A 80 5.27 5.59 8.76
N ALA A 81 5.23 6.71 8.03
CA ALA A 81 5.46 8.04 8.60
C ALA A 81 4.44 8.38 9.71
N VAL A 82 3.19 7.97 9.53
CA VAL A 82 2.09 8.23 10.48
C VAL A 82 2.07 7.24 11.64
N ALA A 83 2.34 5.94 11.40
CA ALA A 83 2.04 4.89 12.38
C ALA A 83 3.24 4.06 12.88
N ALA A 84 4.34 3.96 12.11
CA ALA A 84 5.41 3.00 12.43
C ALA A 84 6.24 3.36 13.66
N ARG A 85 6.21 4.62 14.12
CA ARG A 85 6.92 5.02 15.35
C ARG A 85 6.31 4.40 16.60
N ARG A 86 5.01 4.07 16.59
CA ARG A 86 4.24 3.71 17.79
C ARG A 86 3.88 2.23 17.90
N SER A 87 3.82 1.49 16.79
CA SER A 87 3.35 0.10 16.78
C SER A 87 4.30 -0.87 16.05
N ARG A 88 4.64 -1.98 16.70
CA ARG A 88 5.37 -3.11 16.07
C ARG A 88 4.55 -3.77 14.96
N ALA A 89 3.22 -3.80 15.10
CA ALA A 89 2.33 -4.36 14.07
C ALA A 89 2.37 -3.52 12.78
N ALA A 90 2.42 -2.20 12.88
CA ALA A 90 2.55 -1.31 11.73
C ALA A 90 3.90 -1.50 11.00
N ARG A 91 4.98 -1.73 11.74
CA ARG A 91 6.27 -2.11 11.15
C ARG A 91 6.21 -3.45 10.44
N GLY A 92 5.56 -4.46 11.04
CA GLY A 92 5.35 -5.77 10.42
C GLY A 92 4.57 -5.67 9.10
N ALA A 93 3.44 -4.95 9.10
CA ALA A 93 2.65 -4.72 7.89
C ALA A 93 3.45 -3.98 6.80
N ALA A 94 4.22 -2.95 7.18
CA ALA A 94 5.08 -2.24 6.26
C ALA A 94 6.18 -3.13 5.67
N LEU A 95 6.82 -3.99 6.48
CA LEU A 95 7.81 -4.95 6.00
C LEU A 95 7.19 -5.99 5.07
N CYS A 96 6.01 -6.51 5.38
CA CYS A 96 5.27 -7.40 4.49
C CYS A 96 4.95 -6.73 3.15
N LEU A 97 4.44 -5.50 3.17
CA LEU A 97 4.19 -4.74 1.95
C LEU A 97 5.47 -4.47 1.16
N ALA A 98 6.56 -4.10 1.82
CA ALA A 98 7.84 -3.90 1.17
C ALA A 98 8.36 -5.20 0.52
N ALA A 99 8.25 -6.33 1.21
CA ALA A 99 8.62 -7.64 0.67
C ALA A 99 7.75 -8.04 -0.54
N LEU A 100 6.43 -7.81 -0.46
CA LEU A 100 5.50 -8.05 -1.57
C LEU A 100 5.83 -7.16 -2.79
N LEU A 101 6.13 -5.89 -2.56
CA LEU A 101 6.54 -4.95 -3.62
C LEU A 101 7.88 -5.38 -4.25
N ALA A 102 8.86 -5.76 -3.43
CA ALA A 102 10.15 -6.24 -3.92
C ALA A 102 9.98 -7.53 -4.75
N TRP A 103 9.23 -8.51 -4.25
CA TRP A 103 8.88 -9.71 -5.00
C TRP A 103 8.18 -9.38 -6.33
N ARG A 104 7.27 -8.41 -6.32
CA ARG A 104 6.59 -7.97 -7.54
C ARG A 104 7.53 -7.30 -8.53
N MET A 105 8.41 -6.43 -8.08
CA MET A 105 9.40 -5.80 -8.95
C MET A 105 10.33 -6.85 -9.58
N CYS A 106 10.72 -7.89 -8.85
CA CYS A 106 11.51 -8.99 -9.40
C CYS A 106 10.77 -9.80 -10.47
N THR A 107 9.46 -10.02 -10.32
CA THR A 107 8.66 -10.77 -11.30
C THR A 107 8.30 -9.94 -12.54
N VAL A 108 8.14 -8.63 -12.39
CA VAL A 108 7.81 -7.69 -13.49
C VAL A 108 9.07 -7.20 -14.21
N ALA A 109 10.25 -7.31 -13.60
CA ALA A 109 11.51 -6.86 -14.17
C ALA A 109 11.82 -7.37 -15.59
N PRO A 110 11.54 -8.64 -15.96
CA PRO A 110 11.76 -9.11 -17.33
C PRO A 110 10.85 -8.40 -18.34
N ALA A 111 9.61 -8.09 -17.95
CA ALA A 111 8.64 -7.41 -18.80
C ALA A 111 8.96 -5.91 -18.98
N LEU A 112 9.77 -5.30 -18.10
CA LEU A 112 10.24 -3.91 -18.24
C LEU A 112 11.11 -3.71 -19.49
N HIS A 113 11.78 -4.76 -19.98
CA HIS A 113 12.56 -4.64 -21.21
C HIS A 113 11.69 -4.26 -22.42
N CYS A 114 10.42 -4.66 -22.40
CA CYS A 114 9.43 -4.34 -23.43
C CYS A 114 8.63 -3.06 -23.12
N TRP A 115 9.07 -2.18 -22.21
CA TRP A 115 8.30 -0.99 -21.81
C TRP A 115 7.89 -0.09 -22.98
N SER A 116 8.74 0.03 -24.01
CA SER A 116 8.45 0.84 -25.20
C SER A 116 7.42 0.23 -26.14
N HIS A 117 7.04 -1.04 -25.92
CA HIS A 117 6.18 -1.81 -26.79
C HIS A 117 4.80 -1.96 -26.20
N ASN A 118 3.78 -1.79 -27.04
CA ASN A 118 2.37 -1.87 -26.62
C ASN A 118 1.89 -3.31 -26.42
N SER A 119 2.62 -4.31 -26.93
CA SER A 119 2.23 -5.72 -26.85
C SER A 119 3.42 -6.60 -26.46
N VAL A 120 3.15 -7.64 -25.68
CA VAL A 120 4.13 -8.65 -25.27
C VAL A 120 3.58 -10.05 -25.49
N GLY A 121 4.44 -10.97 -25.94
CA GLY A 121 4.14 -12.38 -26.04
C GLY A 121 5.05 -13.18 -25.11
N ARG A 122 4.49 -14.18 -24.40
CA ARG A 122 5.28 -15.12 -23.60
C ARG A 122 5.76 -16.25 -24.50
N ALA A 123 7.07 -16.48 -24.53
CA ALA A 123 7.68 -17.60 -25.25
C ALA A 123 7.69 -18.87 -24.38
N ASP A 124 7.86 -20.03 -25.04
CA ASP A 124 7.83 -21.34 -24.37
C ASP A 124 8.99 -21.56 -23.38
N ASP A 125 10.07 -20.79 -23.52
CA ASP A 125 11.21 -20.74 -22.60
C ASP A 125 10.97 -19.84 -21.38
N GLY A 126 9.80 -19.20 -21.29
CA GLY A 126 9.43 -18.26 -20.23
C GLY A 126 9.97 -16.84 -20.46
N SER A 127 10.63 -16.57 -21.58
CA SER A 127 11.05 -15.22 -21.97
C SER A 127 9.87 -14.40 -22.52
N TYR A 128 10.04 -13.08 -22.57
CA TYR A 128 9.07 -12.15 -23.13
C TYR A 128 9.57 -11.61 -24.47
N LEU A 129 8.76 -11.74 -25.52
CA LEU A 129 8.96 -11.15 -26.83
C LEU A 129 8.18 -9.85 -26.93
N CYS A 130 8.83 -8.78 -27.39
CA CYS A 130 8.22 -7.47 -27.53
C CYS A 130 7.67 -7.26 -28.94
N TYR A 131 6.47 -6.69 -29.05
CA TYR A 131 5.84 -6.40 -30.33
C TYR A 131 5.28 -4.98 -30.35
N ASP A 132 5.55 -4.27 -31.44
CA ASP A 132 4.82 -3.06 -31.79
C ASP A 132 3.61 -3.42 -32.65
N ARG A 133 2.47 -2.85 -32.28
CA ARG A 133 1.21 -3.01 -33.01
C ARG A 133 0.98 -1.83 -33.94
#